data_AF-A0A175R7R3-F1
#
_entry.id   AF-A0A175R7R3-F1
#
_cell.length_a   1.000
_cell.length_b   1.000
_cell.length_c   1.000
_cell.angle_alpha   90.00
_cell.angle_beta   90.00
_cell.angle_gamma   90.00
#
_symmetry.space_group_name_H-M   'P 1'
#
loop_
_entity.id
_entity.type
_entity.pdbx_description
1 polymer ?
#
loop_
_entity_poly.entity_id
_entity_poly.type
_entity_poly.pdbx_seq_one_letter_code
_entity_poly.pdbx_strand_id
1 'polypeptide(L)'
;MPSPKNTKLTTTEWTAVLTVPDGKRGAYTVNIGPLGSCKVSLAITSGGAPGDADIVENAVPVALESGPLARGGIVLDAGAKIYVKCDTANMAAAQVWFVEEAA
;
A
#
# COMPACT_ATOMS: atom_id res chain seq x y z
N MET A 1 -13.10 -12.20 5.33
CA MET A 1 -12.03 -11.30 5.81
C MET A 1 -10.84 -11.46 4.89
N PRO A 2 -10.30 -10.39 4.30
CA PRO A 2 -9.03 -10.48 3.59
C PRO A 2 -7.95 -10.94 4.59
N SER A 3 -7.11 -11.90 4.24
CA SER A 3 -5.97 -12.22 5.09
C SER A 3 -4.93 -11.11 5.00
N PRO A 4 -4.16 -10.81 6.06
CA PRO A 4 -3.01 -9.92 5.97
C PRO A 4 -2.12 -10.37 4.80
N LYS A 5 -1.88 -9.47 3.84
CA LYS A 5 -1.05 -9.76 2.67
C LYS A 5 0.31 -9.11 2.85
N ASN A 6 1.35 -9.92 2.71
CA ASN A 6 2.72 -9.46 2.52
C ASN A 6 3.01 -9.51 1.02
N THR A 7 3.23 -8.35 0.41
CA THR A 7 3.48 -8.21 -1.02
C THR A 7 4.86 -7.66 -1.24
N LYS A 8 5.79 -8.49 -1.75
CA LYS A 8 7.08 -8.02 -2.22
C LYS A 8 6.90 -7.23 -3.51
N LEU A 9 7.50 -6.05 -3.60
CA LEU A 9 7.45 -5.21 -4.80
C LEU A 9 8.54 -5.68 -5.76
N THR A 10 8.19 -6.51 -6.74
CA THR A 10 9.14 -7.15 -7.66
C THR A 10 9.41 -6.35 -8.93
N THR A 11 8.67 -5.26 -9.16
CA THR A 11 8.82 -4.37 -10.32
C THR A 11 8.91 -2.91 -9.86
N THR A 12 9.14 -2.00 -10.80
CA THR A 12 9.07 -0.54 -10.58
C THR A 12 7.72 0.06 -10.99
N GLU A 13 6.76 -0.79 -11.33
CA GLU A 13 5.39 -0.38 -11.68
C GLU A 13 4.50 -0.35 -10.43
N TRP A 14 3.36 0.32 -10.54
CA TRP A 14 2.34 0.30 -9.49
C TRP A 14 1.84 -1.12 -9.24
N THR A 15 1.90 -1.55 -7.99
CA THR A 15 1.40 -2.86 -7.54
C THR A 15 0.22 -2.66 -6.59
N ALA A 16 -0.93 -3.27 -6.89
CA ALA A 16 -2.05 -3.32 -5.95
C ALA A 16 -1.71 -4.28 -4.79
N VAL A 17 -1.52 -3.75 -3.59
CA VAL A 17 -1.18 -4.53 -2.39
C VAL A 17 -2.43 -4.88 -1.57
N LEU A 18 -3.53 -4.15 -1.79
CA LEU A 18 -4.85 -4.40 -1.25
C LEU A 18 -5.91 -4.09 -2.32
N THR A 19 -6.95 -4.92 -2.36
CA THR A 19 -8.27 -4.57 -2.90
C THR A 19 -9.28 -4.82 -1.79
N VAL A 20 -10.06 -3.81 -1.42
CA VAL A 20 -11.15 -3.96 -0.46
C VAL A 20 -12.23 -4.85 -1.08
N PRO A 21 -12.60 -5.99 -0.46
CA PRO A 21 -13.63 -6.87 -1.01
C PRO A 21 -14.98 -6.18 -1.15
N ASP A 22 -15.84 -6.72 -2.03
CA ASP A 22 -17.19 -6.21 -2.22
C ASP A 22 -18.00 -6.28 -0.91
N GLY A 23 -18.85 -5.26 -0.69
CA GLY A 23 -19.69 -5.16 0.51
C GLY A 23 -18.93 -4.99 1.82
N LYS A 24 -17.64 -4.63 1.76
CA LYS A 24 -16.80 -4.37 2.94
C LYS A 24 -16.39 -2.90 3.02
N ARG A 25 -16.24 -2.45 4.26
CA ARG A 25 -15.67 -1.16 4.65
C ARG A 25 -14.83 -1.36 5.90
N GLY A 26 -13.74 -0.61 6.02
CA GLY A 26 -12.89 -0.71 7.19
C GLY A 26 -11.81 0.37 7.26
N ALA A 27 -11.10 0.36 8.39
CA ALA A 27 -9.89 1.14 8.58
C ALA A 27 -8.66 0.26 8.28
N TYR A 28 -7.82 0.72 7.37
CA TYR A 28 -6.65 0.01 6.89
C TYR A 28 -5.37 0.69 7.35
N THR A 29 -4.36 -0.13 7.61
CA THR A 29 -2.98 0.28 7.86
C THR A 29 -2.07 -0.41 6.87
N VAL A 30 -1.27 0.38 6.16
CA VAL A 30 -0.26 -0.08 5.21
C VAL A 30 1.12 0.27 5.75
N ASN A 31 1.97 -0.74 5.84
CA ASN A 31 3.37 -0.64 6.23
C ASN A 31 4.23 -1.05 5.05
N ILE A 32 5.21 -0.23 4.71
CA ILE A 32 6.17 -0.51 3.64
C ILE A 32 7.54 -0.67 4.30
N GLY A 33 8.01 -1.91 4.37
CA GLY A 33 9.32 -2.26 4.87
C GLY A 33 10.37 -2.21 3.75
N PRO A 34 11.46 -1.43 3.91
CA PRO A 34 12.58 -1.50 2.99
C PRO A 34 13.31 -2.85 3.12
N LEU A 35 13.76 -3.38 2.00
CA LEU A 35 14.71 -4.49 1.86
C LEU A 35 16.09 -3.98 1.41
N GLY A 36 16.15 -2.71 1.01
CA GLY A 36 17.33 -1.92 0.68
C GLY A 36 16.93 -0.45 0.55
N SER A 37 17.90 0.45 0.37
CA SER A 37 17.61 1.88 0.18
C SER A 37 16.86 2.11 -1.13
N CYS A 38 15.68 2.71 -1.05
CA CYS A 38 14.84 3.00 -2.21
C CYS A 38 13.88 4.17 -1.92
N LYS A 39 13.12 4.59 -2.92
CA LYS A 39 12.00 5.51 -2.76
C LYS A 39 10.70 4.81 -3.07
N VAL A 40 9.70 5.07 -2.24
CA VAL A 40 8.38 4.46 -2.38
C VAL A 40 7.32 5.53 -2.51
N SER A 41 6.38 5.28 -3.42
CA SER A 41 5.16 6.05 -3.56
C SER A 41 3.96 5.19 -3.17
N LEU A 42 2.95 5.83 -2.61
CA LEU A 42 1.68 5.23 -2.22
C LEU A 42 0.53 5.99 -2.86
N ALA A 43 -0.42 5.26 -3.41
CA ALA A 43 -1.62 5.81 -4.00
C ALA A 43 -2.85 5.02 -3.60
N ILE A 44 -4.00 5.68 -3.63
CA ILE A 44 -5.29 5.10 -3.27
C ILE A 44 -6.28 5.43 -4.37
N THR A 45 -6.89 4.42 -4.97
CA THR A 45 -7.90 4.60 -6.01
C THR A 45 -8.80 3.36 -6.08
N SER A 46 -9.98 3.47 -6.70
CA SER A 46 -10.82 2.31 -7.06
C SER A 46 -10.53 1.80 -8.48
N GLY A 47 -9.79 2.58 -9.28
CA GLY A 47 -9.52 2.33 -10.70
C GLY A 47 -8.36 1.36 -10.98
N GLY A 48 -7.74 1.53 -12.16
CA GLY A 48 -6.58 0.78 -12.62
C GLY A 48 -5.27 1.32 -12.04
N ALA A 49 -4.24 1.46 -12.87
CA ALA A 49 -2.99 2.09 -12.44
C ALA A 49 -3.26 3.53 -11.94
N PRO A 50 -2.72 3.92 -10.77
CA PRO A 50 -2.89 5.27 -10.23
C PRO A 50 -2.36 6.38 -11.14
N GLY A 51 -3.09 7.49 -11.20
CA GLY A 51 -2.62 8.76 -11.73
C GLY A 51 -2.11 9.70 -10.63
N ASP A 52 -1.58 10.86 -11.00
CA ASP A 52 -0.96 11.79 -10.05
C ASP A 52 -1.91 12.28 -8.94
N ALA A 53 -3.20 12.41 -9.25
CA ALA A 53 -4.23 12.83 -8.29
C ALA A 53 -4.55 11.76 -7.23
N ASP A 54 -4.18 10.50 -7.47
CA ASP A 54 -4.41 9.39 -6.54
C ASP A 54 -3.26 9.24 -5.52
N ILE A 55 -2.14 9.95 -5.72
CA ILE A 55 -0.91 9.79 -4.95
C ILE A 55 -1.06 10.49 -3.59
N VAL A 56 -0.87 9.71 -2.52
CA VAL A 56 -0.88 10.18 -1.14
C VAL A 56 0.55 10.41 -0.63
N GLU A 57 1.49 9.56 -1.05
CA GLU A 57 2.91 9.69 -0.74
C GLU A 57 3.70 9.61 -2.04
N ASN A 58 4.60 10.57 -2.27
CA ASN A 58 5.38 10.62 -3.51
C ASN A 58 6.88 10.52 -3.22
N ALA A 59 7.51 9.47 -3.76
CA ALA A 59 8.97 9.27 -3.77
C ALA A 59 9.62 9.41 -2.38
N VAL A 60 8.95 8.89 -1.35
CA VAL A 60 9.42 8.94 0.04
C VAL A 60 10.63 8.02 0.18
N PRO A 61 11.80 8.51 0.62
CA PRO A 61 12.96 7.68 0.83
C PRO A 61 12.75 6.75 2.04
N VAL A 62 13.06 5.47 1.86
CA VAL A 62 13.07 4.44 2.91
C VAL A 62 14.36 3.65 2.86
N ALA A 63 14.88 3.26 4.02
CA ALA A 63 16.10 2.48 4.16
C ALA A 63 15.99 1.58 5.41
N LEU A 64 16.80 0.52 5.47
CA LEU A 64 16.73 -0.49 6.54
C LEU A 64 16.79 0.13 7.95
N GLU A 65 17.62 1.17 8.13
CA GLU A 65 17.83 1.83 9.42
C GLU A 65 16.76 2.89 9.78
N SER A 66 15.99 3.38 8.80
CA SER A 66 14.96 4.42 9.04
C SER A 66 13.58 3.87 9.40
N GLY A 67 13.42 2.54 9.38
CA GLY A 67 12.15 1.88 9.65
C GLY A 67 11.17 1.94 8.49
N PRO A 68 9.97 1.34 8.65
CA PRO A 68 8.98 1.28 7.58
C PRO A 68 8.26 2.62 7.39
N LEU A 69 7.86 2.91 6.15
CA LEU A 69 6.83 3.92 5.89
C LEU A 69 5.47 3.35 6.30
N ALA A 70 4.85 3.94 7.32
CA ALA A 70 3.55 3.51 7.84
C ALA A 70 2.47 4.59 7.60
N ARG A 71 1.31 4.14 7.11
CA ARG A 71 0.08 4.94 7.05
C ARG A 71 -1.05 4.13 7.64
N GLY A 72 -1.65 4.64 8.72
CA GLY A 72 -2.75 4.02 9.44
C GLY A 72 -4.02 4.85 9.38
N GLY A 73 -5.14 4.23 9.75
CA GLY A 73 -6.44 4.92 9.84
C GLY A 73 -7.05 5.29 8.49
N ILE A 74 -6.62 4.64 7.40
CA ILE A 74 -7.15 4.89 6.06
C ILE A 74 -8.52 4.21 5.97
N VAL A 75 -9.59 5.00 5.95
CA VAL A 75 -10.94 4.47 5.79
C VAL A 75 -11.21 4.24 4.30
N LEU A 76 -11.50 3.00 3.93
CA LEU A 76 -11.74 2.61 2.54
C LEU A 76 -13.07 1.85 2.40
N ASP A 77 -13.78 2.15 1.32
CA ASP A 77 -14.99 1.47 0.91
C ASP A 77 -14.69 0.32 -0.09
N ALA A 78 -15.70 -0.49 -0.38
CA ALA A 78 -15.63 -1.61 -1.31
C ALA A 78 -15.04 -1.20 -2.67
N GLY A 79 -14.14 -2.05 -3.20
CA GLY A 79 -13.48 -1.83 -4.49
C GLY A 79 -12.31 -0.84 -4.46
N ALA A 80 -12.11 -0.08 -3.38
CA ALA A 80 -10.92 0.74 -3.21
C ALA A 80 -9.66 -0.14 -3.12
N LYS A 81 -8.53 0.40 -3.58
CA LYS A 81 -7.25 -0.29 -3.64
C LYS A 81 -6.16 0.59 -3.06
N ILE A 82 -5.20 -0.06 -2.41
CA ILE A 82 -3.93 0.56 -2.04
C ILE A 82 -2.90 0.09 -3.05
N TYR A 83 -2.25 1.05 -3.69
CA TYR A 83 -1.16 0.82 -4.61
C TYR A 83 0.15 1.29 -4.01
N VAL A 84 1.21 0.52 -4.27
CA VAL A 84 2.57 0.87 -3.88
C VAL A 84 3.48 0.73 -5.08
N LYS A 85 4.37 1.70 -5.26
CA LYS A 85 5.41 1.71 -6.29
C LYS A 85 6.77 1.94 -5.63
N CYS A 86 7.73 1.08 -5.93
CA CYS A 86 9.12 1.27 -5.54
C CYS A 86 9.92 1.75 -6.75
N ASP A 87 10.84 2.69 -6.57
CA ASP A 87 11.76 3.11 -7.64
C ASP A 87 12.75 2.02 -8.06
N THR A 88 12.95 1.01 -7.19
CA THR A 88 13.88 -0.08 -7.40
C THR A 88 13.21 -1.43 -7.12
N ALA A 89 13.17 -2.30 -8.13
CA ALA A 89 12.60 -3.64 -8.00
C ALA A 89 13.24 -4.43 -6.85
N ASN A 90 12.42 -5.19 -6.12
CA ASN A 90 12.81 -6.05 -5.00
C ASN A 90 13.36 -5.34 -3.75
N MET A 91 13.34 -3.99 -3.69
CA MET A 91 13.90 -3.23 -2.56
C MET A 91 12.88 -2.88 -1.48
N ALA A 92 11.61 -3.24 -1.62
CA ALA A 92 10.60 -3.01 -0.59
C ALA A 92 9.51 -4.09 -0.60
N ALA A 93 8.84 -4.25 0.54
CA ALA A 93 7.67 -5.10 0.70
C ALA A 93 6.57 -4.34 1.47
N ALA A 94 5.33 -4.50 1.04
CA ALA A 94 4.16 -3.93 1.69
C ALA A 94 3.44 -4.98 2.55
N GLN A 95 2.96 -4.55 3.71
CA GLN A 95 2.08 -5.32 4.57
C GLN A 95 0.84 -4.50 4.88
N VAL A 96 -0.34 -5.11 4.77
CA VAL A 96 -1.62 -4.45 5.06
C VAL A 96 -2.36 -5.15 6.19
N TRP A 97 -2.74 -4.38 7.19
CA TRP A 97 -3.58 -4.77 8.33
C TRP A 97 -4.88 -3.96 8.29
N PHE A 98 -5.94 -4.47 8.91
CA PHE A 98 -7.23 -3.79 8.88
C PHE A 98 -8.12 -4.17 10.04
N VAL A 99 -9.09 -3.29 10.30
CA VAL A 99 -10.27 -3.54 11.13
C VAL A 99 -11.48 -3.30 10.25
N GLU A 100 -12.27 -4.34 9.99
CA GLU A 100 -13.55 -4.23 9.27
C GLU A 100 -14.63 -3.68 10.21
N GLU A 101 -15.56 -2.88 9.66
CA GLU A 101 -16.77 -2.51 10.40
C GLU A 101 -17.59 -3.78 10.72
N ALA A 102 -18.20 -3.79 11.91
CA ALA A 102 -19.14 -4.84 12.29
C ALA A 102 -20.41 -4.72 11.43
N ALA A 103 -20.87 -5.87 10.92
CA ALA A 103 -22.08 -5.97 10.10
C ALA A 103 -23.36 -5.69 10.92
#